data_AF-A0A9P6XPV6-F1
#
_entry.id   AF-A0A9P6XPV6-F1
#
_cell.length_a   1.000
_cell.length_b   1.000
_cell.length_c   1.000
_cell.angle_alpha   90.00
_cell.angle_beta   90.00
_cell.angle_gamma   90.00
#
_symmetry.space_group_name_H-M   'P 1'
#
loop_
_entity.id
_entity.type
_entity.pdbx_description
1 polymer ?
#
loop_
_entity_poly.entity_id
_entity_poly.type
_entity_poly.pdbx_seq_one_letter_code
_entity_poly.pdbx_strand_id
1 'polypeptide(L)'
;MQRSSASDAATRFNALPADQQQRLRQQFQAQDQAFREGWRLGPQLGLVFPKLHGLFGYVPPQQREAALAVLRQLSPAQLAQLALVAQRTPPQERDAVRSAFLAVPAAERDTWLKRQAGQ
;
A
#
# COMPACT_ATOMS: atom_id res chain seq x y z
N MET A 1 -12.59 -13.49 -14.82
CA MET A 1 -12.74 -13.90 -13.41
C MET A 1 -11.41 -13.54 -12.75
N GLN A 2 -11.24 -12.55 -11.87
CA GLN A 2 -11.93 -12.35 -10.60
C GLN A 2 -11.66 -10.90 -10.12
N ARG A 3 -12.71 -10.08 -10.07
CA ARG A 3 -12.74 -8.82 -9.31
C ARG A 3 -13.42 -9.17 -7.99
N SER A 4 -12.79 -9.02 -6.83
CA SER A 4 -13.45 -8.81 -5.51
C SER A 4 -12.48 -9.01 -4.36
N SER A 5 -12.03 -7.93 -3.72
CA SER A 5 -11.48 -8.01 -2.35
C SER A 5 -11.76 -6.75 -1.52
N ALA A 6 -12.00 -5.59 -2.16
CA ALA A 6 -12.30 -4.35 -1.44
C ALA A 6 -13.75 -4.25 -0.93
N SER A 7 -14.72 -4.87 -1.62
CA SER A 7 -16.15 -4.71 -1.30
C SER A 7 -16.60 -5.48 -0.06
N ASP A 8 -15.97 -6.63 0.25
CA ASP A 8 -16.43 -7.53 1.32
C ASP A 8 -16.23 -6.92 2.72
N ALA A 9 -15.14 -6.19 2.92
CA ALA A 9 -14.82 -5.56 4.20
C ALA A 9 -15.77 -4.39 4.54
N ALA A 10 -16.16 -3.60 3.54
CA ALA A 10 -17.13 -2.50 3.72
C ALA A 10 -18.52 -3.05 4.05
N THR A 11 -18.92 -4.14 3.40
CA THR A 11 -20.19 -4.83 3.69
C THR A 11 -20.19 -5.44 5.09
N ARG A 12 -19.10 -6.09 5.51
CA ARG A 12 -18.96 -6.62 6.87
C ARG A 12 -18.96 -5.52 7.93
N PHE A 13 -18.30 -4.40 7.68
CA PHE A 13 -18.30 -3.26 8.62
C PHE A 13 -19.68 -2.64 8.77
N ASN A 14 -20.40 -2.45 7.66
CA ASN A 14 -21.79 -1.95 7.68
C ASN A 14 -22.77 -2.97 8.30
N ALA A 15 -22.44 -4.25 8.29
CA ALA A 15 -23.23 -5.30 8.96
C ALA A 15 -23.00 -5.37 10.48
N LEU A 16 -22.02 -4.64 11.03
CA LEU A 16 -21.79 -4.60 12.48
C LEU A 16 -22.80 -3.68 13.19
N PRO A 17 -23.19 -3.98 14.43
CA PRO A 17 -23.99 -3.08 15.26
C PRO A 17 -23.32 -1.71 15.43
N ALA A 18 -24.12 -0.64 15.49
CA ALA A 18 -23.64 0.75 15.57
C ALA A 18 -22.64 0.98 16.71
N ASP A 19 -22.85 0.38 17.89
CA ASP A 19 -21.91 0.45 19.03
C ASP A 19 -20.55 -0.18 18.74
N GLN A 20 -20.51 -1.28 17.97
CA GLN A 20 -19.25 -1.89 17.54
C GLN A 20 -18.57 -1.04 16.48
N GLN A 21 -19.33 -0.46 15.54
CA GLN A 21 -18.77 0.47 14.56
C GLN A 21 -18.18 1.71 15.25
N GLN A 22 -18.84 2.26 16.27
CA GLN A 22 -18.34 3.41 17.03
C GLN A 22 -17.10 3.06 17.85
N ARG A 23 -17.06 1.91 18.53
CA ARG A 23 -15.85 1.47 19.24
C ARG A 23 -14.67 1.27 18.31
N LEU A 24 -14.87 0.65 17.13
CA LEU A 24 -13.83 0.50 16.13
C LEU A 24 -13.36 1.87 15.58
N ARG A 25 -14.29 2.81 15.33
CA ARG A 25 -13.96 4.18 14.92
C ARG A 25 -13.17 4.92 15.99
N GLN A 26 -13.52 4.79 17.26
CA GLN A 26 -12.81 5.43 18.37
C GLN A 26 -11.41 4.82 18.59
N GLN A 27 -11.29 3.50 18.54
CA GLN A 27 -9.99 2.82 18.58
C GLN A 27 -9.11 3.25 17.41
N PHE A 28 -9.69 3.40 16.21
CA PHE A 28 -8.99 3.89 15.04
C PHE A 28 -8.57 5.37 15.17
N GLN A 29 -9.41 6.22 15.76
CA GLN A 29 -9.10 7.62 16.04
C GLN A 29 -8.05 7.79 17.15
N ALA A 30 -7.93 6.83 18.05
CA ALA A 30 -6.92 6.80 19.11
C ALA A 30 -5.54 6.32 18.61
N GLN A 31 -5.45 5.72 17.42
CA GLN A 31 -4.19 5.27 16.84
C GLN A 31 -3.33 6.45 16.35
N ASP A 32 -2.04 6.22 16.14
CA ASP A 32 -1.11 7.24 15.68
C ASP A 32 -1.54 7.88 14.34
N GLN A 33 -1.23 9.17 14.14
CA GLN A 33 -1.60 9.88 12.90
C GLN A 33 -0.94 9.25 11.68
N ALA A 34 0.30 8.77 11.79
CA ALA A 34 0.98 8.05 10.71
C ALA A 34 0.29 6.71 10.39
N PHE A 35 -0.25 6.04 11.40
CA PHE A 35 -1.03 4.81 11.24
C PHE A 35 -2.40 5.08 10.57
N ARG A 36 -3.06 6.18 10.95
CA ARG A 36 -4.33 6.63 10.35
C ARG A 36 -4.18 7.05 8.88
N GLU A 37 -3.09 7.71 8.53
CA GLU A 37 -2.78 8.03 7.13
C GLU A 37 -2.49 6.76 6.32
N GLY A 38 -1.77 5.79 6.87
CA GLY A 38 -1.56 4.48 6.26
C GLY A 38 -2.86 3.69 6.04
N TRP A 39 -3.85 3.86 6.90
CA TRP A 39 -5.15 3.20 6.78
C TRP A 39 -6.09 3.83 5.74
N ARG A 40 -5.93 5.11 5.38
CA ARG A 40 -6.61 5.71 4.20
C ARG A 40 -6.19 5.03 2.88
N LEU A 41 -5.14 4.20 2.94
CA LEU A 41 -4.66 3.41 1.82
C LEU A 41 -5.38 2.05 1.70
N GLY A 42 -6.16 1.65 2.72
CA GLY A 42 -6.84 0.36 2.83
C GLY A 42 -6.14 -0.59 3.81
N PRO A 43 -6.86 -1.57 4.39
CA PRO A 43 -6.36 -2.42 5.48
C PRO A 43 -5.13 -3.26 5.09
N GLN A 44 -5.04 -3.71 3.83
CA GLN A 44 -3.87 -4.46 3.35
C GLN A 44 -2.64 -3.55 3.20
N LEU A 45 -2.82 -2.35 2.64
CA LEU A 45 -1.73 -1.42 2.35
C LEU A 45 -1.21 -0.75 3.63
N GLY A 46 -2.09 -0.46 4.61
CA GLY A 46 -1.70 0.08 5.91
C GLY A 46 -0.79 -0.85 6.72
N LEU A 47 -0.99 -2.18 6.65
CA LEU A 47 -0.14 -3.15 7.35
C LEU A 47 1.28 -3.24 6.78
N VAL A 48 1.44 -3.04 5.47
CA VAL A 48 2.74 -3.10 4.80
C VAL A 48 3.42 -1.74 4.68
N PHE A 49 2.69 -0.64 4.92
CA PHE A 49 3.18 0.73 4.76
C PHE A 49 4.47 1.03 5.54
N PRO A 50 4.66 0.57 6.79
CA PRO A 50 5.93 0.78 7.50
C PRO A 50 7.14 0.21 6.74
N LYS A 51 6.97 -0.92 6.05
CA LYS A 51 8.02 -1.55 5.24
C LYS A 51 8.23 -0.83 3.90
N LEU A 52 7.19 -0.18 3.38
CA LEU A 52 7.25 0.63 2.17
C LEU A 52 7.73 2.06 2.42
N HIS A 53 7.83 2.49 3.67
CA HIS A 53 8.23 3.85 4.04
C HIS A 53 9.58 4.24 3.44
N GLY A 54 10.50 3.29 3.30
CA GLY A 54 11.77 3.51 2.61
C GLY A 54 11.60 4.11 1.22
N LEU A 55 10.66 3.62 0.42
CA LEU A 55 10.46 4.07 -0.97
C LEU A 55 9.33 5.10 -1.13
N PHE A 56 8.30 5.03 -0.28
CA PHE A 56 7.07 5.81 -0.38
C PHE A 56 6.79 6.73 0.81
N GLY A 57 7.72 6.85 1.77
CA GLY A 57 7.59 7.78 2.90
C GLY A 57 7.59 9.24 2.50
N TYR A 58 8.27 9.58 1.39
CA TYR A 58 8.28 10.92 0.81
C TYR A 58 8.03 10.85 -0.70
N VAL A 59 6.75 10.95 -1.12
CA VAL A 59 6.35 11.01 -2.54
C VAL A 59 6.02 12.45 -2.91
N PRO A 60 6.56 13.00 -4.02
CA PRO A 60 6.21 14.34 -4.49
C PRO A 60 4.69 14.49 -4.67
N PRO A 61 4.08 15.63 -4.31
CA PRO A 61 2.63 15.82 -4.35
C PRO A 61 1.99 15.46 -5.70
N GLN A 62 2.68 15.78 -6.79
CA GLN A 62 2.25 15.53 -8.16
C GLN A 62 2.19 14.03 -8.51
N GLN A 63 3.02 13.22 -7.85
CA GLN A 63 3.08 11.76 -8.05
C GLN A 63 2.27 10.99 -7.02
N ARG A 64 1.76 11.65 -5.97
CA ARG A 64 1.10 11.01 -4.83
C ARG A 64 -0.12 10.19 -5.27
N GLU A 65 -1.04 10.79 -6.02
CA GLU A 65 -2.26 10.11 -6.47
C GLU A 65 -1.95 8.91 -7.39
N ALA A 66 -1.01 9.09 -8.34
CA ALA A 66 -0.58 8.02 -9.23
C ALA A 66 0.07 6.86 -8.46
N ALA A 67 0.96 7.16 -7.51
CA ALA A 67 1.61 6.16 -6.67
C ALA A 67 0.57 5.38 -5.83
N LEU A 68 -0.40 6.08 -5.25
CA LEU A 68 -1.47 5.43 -4.48
C LEU A 68 -2.36 4.55 -5.35
N ALA A 69 -2.71 5.00 -6.56
CA ALA A 69 -3.49 4.19 -7.50
C ALA A 69 -2.77 2.89 -7.86
N VAL A 70 -1.44 2.96 -8.09
CA VAL A 70 -0.61 1.78 -8.35
C VAL A 70 -0.56 0.85 -7.14
N LEU A 71 -0.26 1.38 -5.94
CA LEU A 71 -0.14 0.56 -4.73
C LEU A 71 -1.44 -0.19 -4.39
N ARG A 72 -2.60 0.43 -4.65
CA ARG A 72 -3.92 -0.21 -4.44
C ARG A 72 -4.23 -1.34 -5.42
N GLN A 73 -3.55 -1.40 -6.56
CA GLN A 73 -3.73 -2.45 -7.58
C GLN A 73 -2.83 -3.67 -7.34
N LEU A 74 -1.85 -3.59 -6.44
CA LEU A 74 -0.90 -4.66 -6.19
C LEU A 74 -1.54 -5.80 -5.40
N SER A 75 -1.20 -7.03 -5.76
CA SER A 75 -1.53 -8.20 -4.97
C SER A 75 -0.69 -8.26 -3.68
N PRO A 76 -1.12 -9.04 -2.66
CA PRO A 76 -0.32 -9.24 -1.45
C PRO A 76 1.11 -9.75 -1.71
N ALA A 77 1.28 -10.62 -2.70
CA ALA A 77 2.60 -11.15 -3.09
C ALA A 77 3.50 -10.04 -3.69
N GLN A 78 2.93 -9.20 -4.56
CA GLN A 78 3.64 -8.05 -5.12
C GLN A 78 4.00 -7.01 -4.06
N LEU A 79 3.11 -6.76 -3.09
CA LEU A 79 3.41 -5.88 -1.96
C LEU A 79 4.56 -6.41 -1.10
N ALA A 80 4.62 -7.72 -0.86
CA ALA A 80 5.72 -8.34 -0.14
C ALA A 80 7.06 -8.18 -0.88
N GLN A 81 7.08 -8.38 -2.20
CA GLN A 81 8.26 -8.15 -3.03
C GLN A 81 8.67 -6.67 -3.05
N LEU A 82 7.71 -5.75 -3.20
CA LEU A 82 7.98 -4.32 -3.17
C LEU A 82 8.54 -3.88 -1.81
N ALA A 83 8.11 -4.49 -0.71
CA ALA A 83 8.70 -4.26 0.60
C ALA A 83 10.15 -4.75 0.69
N LEU A 84 10.52 -5.84 0.01
CA LEU A 84 11.92 -6.28 -0.08
C LEU A 84 12.76 -5.30 -0.91
N VAL A 85 12.24 -4.84 -2.04
CA VAL A 85 12.88 -3.81 -2.87
C VAL A 85 13.12 -2.55 -2.03
N ALA A 86 12.09 -2.04 -1.35
CA ALA A 86 12.19 -0.84 -0.50
C ALA A 86 13.22 -0.95 0.63
N GLN A 87 13.42 -2.15 1.19
CA GLN A 87 14.46 -2.40 2.19
C GLN A 87 15.88 -2.42 1.61
N ARG A 88 16.03 -2.91 0.37
CA ARG A 88 17.33 -3.04 -0.30
C ARG A 88 17.75 -1.79 -1.06
N THR A 89 16.81 -0.93 -1.43
CA THR A 89 17.10 0.30 -2.16
C THR A 89 17.71 1.36 -1.24
N PRO A 90 18.97 1.77 -1.49
CA PRO A 90 19.63 2.80 -0.68
C PRO A 90 18.97 4.17 -0.90
N PRO A 91 19.11 5.12 0.06
CA PRO A 91 18.42 6.41 0.03
C PRO A 91 18.53 7.17 -1.30
N GLN A 92 19.73 7.23 -1.87
CA GLN A 92 20.01 7.91 -3.13
C GLN A 92 19.29 7.33 -4.36
N GLU A 93 18.93 6.04 -4.34
CA GLU A 93 18.30 5.36 -5.50
C GLU A 93 16.77 5.32 -5.40
N ARG A 94 16.20 5.67 -4.24
CA ARG A 94 14.75 5.54 -3.99
C ARG A 94 13.89 6.25 -5.01
N ASP A 95 14.28 7.45 -5.41
CA ASP A 95 13.50 8.23 -6.37
C ASP A 95 13.54 7.62 -7.77
N ALA A 96 14.71 7.13 -8.20
CA ALA A 96 14.89 6.44 -9.46
C ALA A 96 14.11 5.12 -9.50
N VAL A 97 14.24 4.29 -8.46
CA VAL A 97 13.54 3.00 -8.33
C VAL A 97 12.03 3.21 -8.29
N ARG A 98 11.55 4.21 -7.54
CA ARG A 98 10.12 4.54 -7.52
C ARG A 98 9.62 5.00 -8.88
N SER A 99 10.31 5.95 -9.52
CA SER A 99 9.91 6.46 -10.83
C SER A 99 9.87 5.35 -11.87
N ALA A 100 10.89 4.48 -11.86
CA ALA A 100 10.91 3.27 -12.69
C ALA A 100 9.69 2.37 -12.40
N PHE A 101 9.43 2.06 -11.13
CA PHE A 101 8.28 1.22 -10.76
C PHE A 101 6.93 1.81 -11.21
N LEU A 102 6.73 3.12 -11.05
CA LEU A 102 5.50 3.79 -11.44
C LEU A 102 5.30 3.80 -12.97
N ALA A 103 6.38 3.78 -13.73
CA ALA A 103 6.35 3.69 -15.19
C ALA A 103 6.08 2.26 -15.71
N VAL A 104 6.30 1.22 -14.88
CA VAL A 104 6.08 -0.17 -15.30
C VAL A 104 4.59 -0.46 -15.49
N PRO A 105 4.17 -0.99 -16.66
CA PRO A 105 2.80 -1.41 -16.92
C PRO A 105 2.34 -2.47 -15.91
N ALA A 106 1.06 -2.44 -15.53
CA ALA A 106 0.52 -3.34 -14.50
C ALA A 106 0.81 -4.84 -14.76
N ALA A 107 0.82 -5.25 -16.04
CA ALA A 107 1.10 -6.62 -16.46
C ALA A 107 2.56 -7.05 -16.21
N GLU A 108 3.51 -6.11 -16.18
CA GLU A 108 4.94 -6.37 -16.07
C GLU A 108 5.49 -6.16 -14.65
N ARG A 109 4.68 -5.57 -13.75
CA ARG A 109 5.11 -5.23 -12.39
C ARG A 109 5.58 -6.44 -11.59
N ASP A 110 4.94 -7.59 -11.74
CA ASP A 110 5.35 -8.81 -11.04
C ASP A 110 6.77 -9.24 -11.44
N THR A 111 7.05 -9.28 -12.75
CA THR A 111 8.38 -9.62 -13.28
C THR A 111 9.42 -8.58 -12.88
N TRP A 112 9.08 -7.29 -12.93
CA TRP A 112 9.97 -6.23 -12.49
C TRP A 112 10.32 -6.34 -11.01
N LEU A 113 9.31 -6.56 -10.15
CA LEU A 113 9.49 -6.71 -8.70
C LEU A 113 10.35 -7.92 -8.35
N LYS A 114 10.17 -9.05 -9.03
CA LYS A 114 11.03 -10.24 -8.87
C LYS A 114 12.49 -9.93 -9.18
N ARG A 115 12.74 -9.33 -10.35
CA ARG A 115 14.09 -8.91 -10.77
C ARG A 115 14.75 -7.98 -9.76
N GLN A 116 14.02 -6.96 -9.28
CA GLN A 116 14.55 -6.00 -8.30
C GLN A 116 14.72 -6.61 -6.90
N ALA A 117 13.89 -7.58 -6.52
CA ALA A 117 14.03 -8.33 -5.28
C ALA A 117 15.14 -9.41 -5.34
N GLY A 118 15.70 -9.67 -6.53
CA GLY A 118 16.72 -10.70 -6.75
C GLY A 118 16.16 -12.12 -6.85
N GLN A 119 14.93 -12.26 -7.35
CA GLN A 119 14.22 -13.53 -7.59
C GLN A 119 14.14 -13.88 -9.08
#